data_AF-A0A3A8YRX0-F1
#
_entry.id   AF-A0A3A8YRX0-F1
#
_cell.length_a   1.000
_cell.length_b   1.000
_cell.length_c   1.000
_cell.angle_alpha   90.00
_cell.angle_beta   90.00
_cell.angle_gamma   90.00
#
_symmetry.space_group_name_H-M   'P 1'
#
loop_
_entity.id
_entity.type
_entity.pdbx_description
1 polymer ?
#
loop_
_entity_poly.entity_id
_entity_poly.type
_entity_poly.pdbx_seq_one_letter_code
_entity_poly.pdbx_strand_id
1 'polypeptide(L)' 'MTLAELSLEYRAHAHALDLRICQLEHLMEQTRDADRRCQLQDRIRMLSTMLREARELAVLTERYYDRGYRRNAKYTI' A
#
# COMPACT_ATOMS: atom_id res chain seq x y z
N MET A 1 -18.62 4.14 -10.14
CA MET A 1 -17.76 3.88 -8.98
C MET A 1 -18.50 3.06 -7.95
N THR A 2 -18.43 1.74 -8.11
CA THR A 2 -18.86 0.74 -7.14
C THR A 2 -17.71 0.35 -6.20
N LEU A 3 -17.99 -0.32 -5.08
CA LEU A 3 -16.94 -0.82 -4.19
C LEU A 3 -16.06 -1.88 -4.87
N ALA A 4 -16.62 -2.69 -5.77
CA ALA A 4 -15.83 -3.62 -6.57
C ALA A 4 -14.87 -2.89 -7.53
N GLU A 5 -15.30 -1.79 -8.16
CA GLU A 5 -14.44 -0.92 -8.97
C GLU A 5 -13.35 -0.27 -8.12
N LEU A 6 -13.67 0.22 -6.92
CA LEU A 6 -12.67 0.76 -5.98
C LEU A 6 -11.63 -0.27 -5.56
N SER A 7 -12.00 -1.54 -5.43
CA SER A 7 -11.04 -2.61 -5.14
C SER A 7 -9.97 -2.73 -6.23
N LEU A 8 -10.37 -2.63 -7.50
CA LEU A 8 -9.45 -2.67 -8.63
C LEU A 8 -8.49 -1.47 -8.61
N GLU A 9 -9.00 -0.28 -8.32
CA GLU A 9 -8.19 0.93 -8.15
C GLU A 9 -7.17 0.78 -7.01
N TYR A 10 -7.60 0.29 -5.85
CA TYR A 10 -6.68 0.06 -4.73
C TYR A 10 -5.63 -1.02 -5.02
N ARG A 11 -5.96 -2.05 -5.82
CA ARG A 11 -4.98 -3.02 -6.31
C ARG A 11 -3.97 -2.37 -7.25
N ALA A 12 -4.42 -1.54 -8.19
CA ALA A 12 -3.54 -0.80 -9.09
C ALA A 12 -2.62 0.15 -8.31
N HIS A 13 -3.14 0.86 -7.30
CA HIS A 13 -2.36 1.69 -6.40
C HIS A 13 -1.34 0.89 -5.59
N ALA A 14 -1.72 -0.27 -5.06
CA ALA A 14 -0.79 -1.17 -4.37
C ALA A 14 0.35 -1.60 -5.31
N HIS A 15 0.05 -1.97 -6.55
CA HIS A 15 1.09 -2.29 -7.54
C HIS A 15 2.02 -1.11 -7.85
N ALA A 16 1.48 0.10 -7.99
CA ALA A 16 2.28 1.29 -8.23
C ALA A 16 3.20 1.63 -7.04
N LEU A 17 2.71 1.47 -5.81
CA LEU A 17 3.50 1.65 -4.59
C LEU A 17 4.62 0.61 -4.47
N ASP A 18 4.32 -0.65 -4.74
CA ASP A 18 5.28 -1.76 -4.70
C ASP A 18 6.43 -1.52 -5.69
N LEU A 19 6.10 -1.17 -6.95
CA LEU A 19 7.09 -0.79 -7.96
C LEU A 19 7.95 0.39 -7.48
N ARG A 20 7.33 1.42 -6.90
CA ARG A 20 8.05 2.61 -6.44
C ARG A 20 8.98 2.30 -5.27
N ILE A 21 8.58 1.41 -4.36
CA ILE A 21 9.42 0.94 -3.26
C ILE A 21 10.66 0.24 -3.82
N CYS A 22 10.50 -0.71 -4.75
CA CYS A 22 11.63 -1.40 -5.37
C CYS A 22 12.60 -0.44 -6.07
N GLN A 23 12.08 0.60 -6.76
CA GLN A 23 12.92 1.64 -7.36
C GLN A 23 13.73 2.42 -6.31
N LEU A 24 13.12 2.77 -5.17
CA LEU A 24 13.80 3.51 -4.12
C LEU A 24 14.82 2.65 -3.37
N GLU A 25 14.53 1.36 -3.17
CA GLU A 25 15.48 0.39 -2.62
C GLU A 25 16.73 0.29 -3.50
N HIS A 26 16.54 0.15 -4.82
CA HIS A 26 17.64 0.13 -5.77
C HIS A 26 18.47 1.43 -5.75
N LEU A 27 17.81 2.58 -5.69
CA LEU A 27 18.50 3.88 -5.57
C LEU A 27 19.25 4.00 -4.24
N MET A 28 18.70 3.49 -3.15
CA MET A 28 19.33 3.51 -1.83
C MET A 28 20.59 2.66 -1.81
N GLU A 29 20.60 1.48 -2.46
CA GLU A 29 21.77 0.63 -2.61
C GLU A 29 22.92 1.34 -3.33
N GLN A 30 22.61 2.13 -4.37
CA GLN A 30 23.59 2.89 -5.16
C GLN A 30 24.07 4.16 -4.47
N THR A 31 23.34 4.65 -3.48
CA THR A 31 23.65 5.90 -2.78
C THR A 31 24.71 5.67 -1.70
N ARG A 32 25.83 6.40 -1.79
CA ARG A 32 26.93 6.38 -0.80
C ARG A 32 26.79 7.44 0.30
N ASP A 33 25.98 8.46 0.05
CA ASP A 33 25.68 9.55 0.99
C ASP A 33 24.73 9.06 2.09
N ALA A 34 25.17 9.12 3.34
CA ALA A 34 24.43 8.62 4.49
C ALA A 34 23.11 9.38 4.73
N ASP A 35 23.11 10.70 4.53
CA ASP A 35 21.91 11.52 4.77
C ASP A 35 20.85 11.22 3.71
N ARG A 36 21.27 11.08 2.44
CA ARG A 36 20.36 10.67 1.36
C ARG A 36 19.83 9.26 1.56
N ARG A 37 20.64 8.32 2.05
CA ARG A 37 20.17 6.97 2.40
C ARG A 37 19.11 7.01 3.49
N CYS A 38 19.31 7.82 4.54
CA CYS A 38 18.35 7.98 5.62
C CYS A 38 17.00 8.51 5.08
N GLN A 39 17.02 9.54 4.24
CA GLN A 39 15.81 10.09 3.60
C GLN A 39 15.08 9.06 2.72
N LEU A 40 15.84 8.27 1.94
CA LEU A 40 15.28 7.19 1.12
C LEU A 40 14.64 6.11 1.99
N GLN A 41 15.27 5.73 3.09
CA GLN A 41 14.75 4.74 4.04
C GLN A 41 13.44 5.21 4.68
N ASP A 42 13.37 6.46 5.14
CA ASP A 42 12.14 7.04 5.68
C ASP A 42 11.02 7.07 4.64
N ARG A 43 11.36 7.42 3.38
CA ARG A 43 10.38 7.41 2.28
C ARG A 43 9.87 6.00 1.99
N ILE A 44 10.75 5.01 1.93
CA ILE A 44 10.38 3.60 1.75
C ILE A 44 9.46 3.16 2.89
N ARG A 45 9.79 3.46 4.15
CA ARG A 45 8.96 3.11 5.31
C ARG A 45 7.55 3.69 5.22
N MET A 46 7.43 4.96 4.81
CA MET A 46 6.13 5.61 4.62
C MET A 46 5.32 4.92 3.50
N LEU A 47 5.95 4.66 2.35
CA LEU A 47 5.29 4.00 1.23
C LEU A 47 4.90 2.55 1.55
N SER A 48 5.70 1.82 2.31
CA SER A 48 5.36 0.46 2.77
C SER A 48 4.13 0.44 3.67
N THR A 49 3.95 1.47 4.50
CA THR A 49 2.71 1.65 5.29
C THR A 49 1.52 1.87 4.36
N MET A 50 1.64 2.79 3.39
CA MET A 50 0.58 3.05 2.41
C MET A 50 0.25 1.82 1.55
N LEU A 51 1.25 1.03 1.17
CA LEU A 51 1.08 -0.21 0.42
C LEU A 51 0.22 -1.21 1.19
N ARG A 52 0.52 -1.38 2.49
CA ARG A 52 -0.27 -2.23 3.37
C ARG A 52 -1.72 -1.75 3.45
N GLU A 53 -1.93 -0.46 3.67
CA GLU A 53 -3.27 0.13 3.75
C GLU A 53 -4.05 -0.03 2.44
N ALA A 54 -3.41 0.21 1.29
CA ALA A 54 -4.02 0.03 -0.03
C ALA A 54 -4.44 -1.44 -0.26
N ARG A 55 -3.60 -2.41 0.12
CA ARG A 55 -3.94 -3.84 0.03
C ARG A 55 -5.12 -4.19 0.94
N GLU A 56 -5.16 -3.68 2.15
CA GLU A 56 -6.26 -3.90 3.09
C GLU A 56 -7.58 -3.31 2.54
N LEU A 57 -7.55 -2.07 2.03
CA LEU A 57 -8.70 -1.41 1.41
C LEU A 57 -9.19 -2.13 0.16
N ALA A 58 -8.29 -2.66 -0.68
CA ALA A 58 -8.67 -3.47 -1.83
C ALA A 58 -9.50 -4.70 -1.43
N VAL A 59 -9.08 -5.41 -0.37
CA VAL A 59 -9.80 -6.60 0.10
C VAL A 59 -11.13 -6.23 0.75
N LEU A 60 -11.17 -5.15 1.53
CA LEU A 60 -12.41 -4.69 2.19
C LEU A 60 -13.48 -4.28 1.19
N THR A 61 -13.08 -3.52 0.17
CA THR A 61 -14.00 -3.03 -0.86
C THR A 61 -14.50 -4.15 -1.77
N GLU A 62 -13.63 -5.13 -2.07
CA GLU A 62 -14.02 -6.35 -2.80
C GLU A 62 -15.04 -7.18 -2.03
N ARG A 63 -14.79 -7.42 -0.74
CA ARG A 63 -15.57 -8.33 0.10
C ARG A 63 -16.65 -7.63 0.91
N TYR A 64 -16.93 -6.36 0.62
CA TYR A 64 -17.80 -5.53 1.45
C TYR A 64 -19.18 -6.16 1.67
N TYR A 65 -19.74 -6.81 0.64
CA TYR A 65 -21.05 -7.45 0.70
C TYR A 65 -21.01 -8.93 1.12
N ASP A 66 -19.83 -9.50 1.36
CA ASP A 66 -19.70 -10.85 1.89
C ASP A 66 -20.17 -10.89 3.35
N ARG A 67 -21.18 -11.72 3.64
CA ARG A 67 -21.82 -11.79 4.97
C ARG A 67 -20.85 -12.03 6.13
N GLY A 68 -19.71 -12.68 5.88
CA GLY A 68 -18.65 -12.92 6.88
C GLY A 68 -17.64 -11.78 7.03
N TYR A 69 -17.49 -10.90 6.03
CA TYR A 69 -16.48 -9.84 6.01
C TYR A 69 -17.00 -8.51 6.59
N ARG A 70 -18.33 -8.34 6.67
CA ARG A 70 -19.02 -7.25 7.37
C ARG A 70 -18.59 -7.05 8.84
N ARG A 71 -18.07 -8.07 9.51
CA ARG A 71 -17.67 -8.05 10.94
C ARG A 71 -16.18 -7.79 11.17
N ASN A 72 -15.48 -7.22 10.19
CA ASN A 72 -14.06 -6.95 10.32
C ASN A 72 -13.82 -5.84 11.36
N ALA A 73 -13.42 -6.22 12.58
CA ALA A 73 -13.31 -5.33 13.75
C ALA A 73 -12.38 -4.13 13.56
N LYS A 74 -11.51 -4.16 12.54
CA LYS A 74 -10.63 -3.05 12.18
C LYS A 74 -11.39 -1.87 11.51
N TYR A 75 -12.55 -2.12 10.90
CA TYR A 75 -13.28 -1.12 10.09
C TYR A 75 -14.78 -1.04 10.41
N THR A 76 -15.30 -1.95 11.24
CA THR A 76 -16.63 -1.83 11.82
C THR A 76 -16.51 -1.04 13.12
N ILE A 77 -17.00 0.21 13.14
CA ILE A 77 -17.09 1.09 14.32
C ILE A 77 -18.40 0.79 15.06
#